data_AF-A0A8C2JHA6-F1
#
_entry.id   AF-A0A8C2JHA6-F1
#
_cell.length_a   1.000
_cell.length_b   1.000
_cell.length_c   1.000
_cell.angle_alpha   90.00
_cell.angle_beta   90.00
_cell.angle_gamma   90.00
#
_symmetry.space_group_name_H-M   'P 1'
#
loop_
_entity.id
_entity.type
_entity.pdbx_description
1 polymer ?
#
loop_
_entity_poly.entity_id
_entity_poly.type
_entity_poly.pdbx_seq_one_letter_code
_entity_poly.pdbx_strand_id
1 'polypeptide(L)'
;MNASILTTRDGWASADYGGHMMEFTDDCPCVSDRFHHRHVYSCNVMNGYWIFYEYPNYRGRQYFLKSGDYRRYRDWCATCAIVGSFRRVTDY
;
A
#
# COMPACT_ATOMS: atom_id res chain seq x y z
N MET A 1 -12.52 -0.35 -14.73
CA MET A 1 -11.26 0.42 -14.64
C MET A 1 -10.32 -0.36 -13.76
N ASN A 2 -9.11 -0.69 -14.22
CA ASN A 2 -8.14 -1.42 -13.40
C ASN A 2 -7.52 -0.45 -12.39
N ALA A 3 -7.66 -0.72 -11.09
CA ALA A 3 -7.00 0.05 -10.04
C ALA A 3 -5.54 -0.42 -9.90
N SER A 4 -4.60 0.52 -9.74
CA SER A 4 -3.17 0.28 -9.58
C SER A 4 -2.59 1.11 -8.44
N ILE A 5 -1.64 0.52 -7.71
CA ILE A 5 -0.96 1.15 -6.59
C ILE A 5 0.53 0.83 -6.63
N LEU A 6 1.31 1.82 -6.28
CA LEU A 6 2.74 1.72 -6.08
C LEU A 6 3.08 1.87 -4.59
N THR A 7 3.97 1.06 -4.06
CA THR A 7 4.37 1.12 -2.65
C THR A 7 5.90 1.05 -2.52
N THR A 8 6.45 1.65 -1.46
CA THR A 8 7.90 1.66 -1.19
C THR A 8 8.23 1.27 0.26
N ARG A 9 9.37 0.60 0.40
CA ARG A 9 10.00 0.18 1.66
C ARG A 9 10.64 1.32 2.45
N ASP A 10 11.02 2.43 1.80
CA ASP A 10 11.67 3.57 2.44
C ASP A 10 11.04 4.87 1.92
N GLY A 11 10.91 5.89 2.79
CA GLY A 11 10.40 7.20 2.39
C GLY A 11 11.21 7.79 1.24
N TRP A 12 10.61 8.68 0.44
CA TRP A 12 11.12 9.27 -0.82
C TRP A 12 12.43 10.10 -0.70
N ALA A 13 13.35 9.74 0.19
CA ALA A 13 14.51 10.53 0.60
C ALA A 13 15.84 9.75 0.51
N SER A 14 15.98 8.84 -0.44
CA SER A 14 17.31 8.42 -0.91
C SER A 14 17.42 8.72 -2.40
N ALA A 15 18.38 9.57 -2.76
CA ALA A 15 18.62 10.09 -4.11
C ALA A 15 19.11 9.03 -5.11
N ASP A 16 19.05 7.74 -4.74
CA ASP A 16 19.62 6.62 -5.49
C ASP A 16 18.55 5.69 -6.09
N TYR A 17 17.26 6.05 -6.04
CA TYR A 17 16.16 5.16 -6.50
C TYR A 17 16.23 3.74 -5.91
N GLY A 18 16.92 3.58 -4.76
CA GLY A 18 17.27 2.30 -4.16
C GLY A 18 16.25 1.77 -3.15
N GLY A 19 15.13 2.47 -2.95
CA GLY A 19 13.99 1.90 -2.24
C GLY A 19 13.32 0.84 -3.11
N HIS A 20 13.13 -0.38 -2.59
CA HIS A 20 12.40 -1.42 -3.31
C HIS A 20 10.96 -0.95 -3.54
N MET A 21 10.69 -0.54 -4.78
CA MET A 21 9.39 -0.08 -5.26
C MET A 21 8.69 -1.23 -5.96
N MET A 22 7.41 -1.44 -5.64
CA MET A 22 6.60 -2.47 -6.27
C MET A 22 5.26 -1.90 -6.71
N GLU A 23 4.87 -2.22 -7.94
CA GLU A 23 3.57 -1.91 -8.52
C GLU A 23 2.64 -3.11 -8.38
N PHE A 24 1.38 -2.84 -8.04
CA PHE A 24 0.32 -3.83 -7.95
C PHE A 24 -0.89 -3.39 -8.74
N THR A 25 -1.42 -4.32 -9.52
CA THR A 25 -2.70 -4.21 -10.21
C THR A 25 -3.76 -5.11 -9.61
N ASP A 26 -3.41 -5.97 -8.65
CA ASP A 26 -4.27 -7.02 -8.10
C ASP A 26 -4.21 -7.04 -6.57
N ASP A 27 -5.17 -7.75 -5.99
CA ASP A 27 -5.27 -7.88 -4.54
C ASP A 27 -4.09 -8.68 -3.97
N CYS A 28 -3.66 -8.30 -2.78
CA CYS A 28 -2.56 -8.92 -2.06
C CYS A 28 -3.05 -9.42 -0.70
N PRO A 29 -3.32 -10.73 -0.53
CA PRO A 29 -3.76 -11.29 0.75
C PRO A 29 -2.63 -11.35 1.79
N CYS A 30 -1.36 -11.27 1.39
CA CYS A 30 -0.23 -11.27 2.33
C CYS A 30 0.95 -10.45 1.79
N VAL A 31 1.16 -9.27 2.36
CA VAL A 31 2.26 -8.37 1.94
C VAL A 31 3.62 -9.01 2.19
N SER A 32 3.82 -9.72 3.31
CA SER A 32 5.11 -10.37 3.59
C SER A 32 5.52 -11.41 2.56
N ASP A 33 4.57 -12.03 1.86
CA ASP A 33 4.89 -13.04 0.83
C ASP A 33 5.38 -12.39 -0.46
N ARG A 34 4.97 -11.14 -0.73
CA ARG A 34 5.36 -10.37 -1.92
C ARG A 34 6.58 -9.48 -1.68
N PHE A 35 6.66 -8.86 -0.50
CA PHE A 35 7.68 -7.86 -0.15
C PHE A 35 8.80 -8.41 0.73
N HIS A 36 8.66 -9.63 1.26
CA HIS A 36 9.53 -10.17 2.31
C HIS A 36 9.60 -9.31 3.59
N HIS A 37 8.69 -8.34 3.74
CA HIS A 37 8.47 -7.51 4.93
C HIS A 37 7.02 -7.01 4.96
N ARG A 38 6.60 -6.37 6.06
CA ARG A 38 5.23 -5.83 6.23
C ARG A 38 5.14 -4.31 6.32
N HIS A 39 6.27 -3.61 6.23
CA HIS A 39 6.31 -2.16 6.40
C HIS A 39 6.13 -1.47 5.05
N VAL A 40 5.09 -0.64 4.93
CA VAL A 40 4.85 0.25 3.79
C VAL A 40 4.90 1.68 4.30
N TYR A 41 5.91 2.43 3.92
CA TYR A 41 6.11 3.79 4.44
C TYR A 41 5.45 4.85 3.58
N SER A 42 5.38 4.62 2.27
CA SER A 42 4.66 5.50 1.35
C SER A 42 4.07 4.70 0.20
N CYS A 43 3.06 5.28 -0.44
CA CYS A 43 2.43 4.72 -1.62
C CYS A 43 1.90 5.82 -2.55
N ASN A 44 1.78 5.49 -3.83
CA ASN A 44 1.07 6.30 -4.81
C ASN A 44 -0.07 5.44 -5.37
N VAL A 45 -1.31 5.90 -5.19
CA VAL A 45 -2.48 5.30 -5.84
C VAL A 45 -2.65 5.98 -7.18
N MET A 46 -2.24 5.29 -8.25
CA MET A 46 -2.27 5.84 -9.61
C MET A 46 -3.70 6.02 -10.10
N ASN A 47 -4.58 5.04 -9.84
CA ASN A 47 -5.99 5.09 -10.19
C ASN A 47 -6.85 4.18 -9.32
N GLY A 48 -8.16 4.42 -9.34
CA GLY A 48 -9.14 3.67 -8.55
C GLY A 48 -9.02 3.93 -7.05
N TYR A 49 -9.50 2.97 -6.27
CA TYR A 49 -9.49 3.03 -4.81
C TYR A 49 -8.95 1.71 -4.25
N TRP A 50 -8.24 1.81 -3.14
CA TRP A 50 -7.64 0.67 -2.45
C TRP A 50 -7.99 0.68 -0.97
N ILE A 51 -7.97 -0.50 -0.35
CA ILE A 51 -8.04 -0.64 1.10
C ILE A 51 -6.80 -1.37 1.57
N PHE A 52 -6.05 -0.74 2.47
CA PHE A 52 -4.99 -1.38 3.24
C PHE A 52 -5.56 -1.99 4.51
N TYR A 53 -4.98 -3.12 4.91
CA TYR A 53 -5.33 -3.86 6.11
C TYR A 53 -4.09 -4.08 6.97
N GLU A 54 -4.24 -3.95 8.28
CA GLU A 54 -3.16 -4.19 9.25
C GLU A 54 -2.65 -5.64 9.25
N TYR A 55 -3.54 -6.62 9.04
CA TYR A 55 -3.20 -8.04 9.06
C TYR A 55 -3.36 -8.70 7.67
N PRO A 56 -2.71 -9.86 7.45
CA PRO A 56 -2.97 -10.69 6.28
C PRO A 56 -4.44 -11.10 6.15
N ASN A 57 -4.84 -11.46 4.94
CA ASN A 57 -6.16 -11.94 4.56
C ASN A 57 -7.29 -10.94 4.87
N TYR A 58 -7.02 -9.66 4.64
CA TYR A 58 -7.97 -8.55 4.72
C TYR A 58 -8.59 -8.37 6.12
N ARG A 59 -7.75 -8.47 7.16
CA ARG A 59 -8.16 -8.39 8.58
C ARG A 59 -7.54 -7.20 9.31
N GLY A 60 -8.15 -6.86 10.45
CA GLY A 60 -7.67 -5.79 11.32
C GLY A 60 -8.17 -4.41 10.88
N ARG A 61 -7.42 -3.37 11.27
CA ARG A 61 -7.75 -1.98 10.89
C ARG A 61 -7.68 -1.79 9.38
N GLN A 62 -8.61 -1.00 8.86
CA GLN A 62 -8.75 -0.71 7.44
C GLN A 62 -8.41 0.75 7.18
N TYR A 63 -7.66 0.99 6.11
CA TYR A 63 -7.31 2.33 5.65
C TYR A 63 -7.77 2.47 4.20
N PHE A 64 -8.63 3.44 3.94
CA PHE A 64 -9.17 3.70 2.61
C PHE A 64 -8.28 4.70 1.88
N LEU A 65 -7.80 4.32 0.69
CA LEU A 65 -6.92 5.15 -0.12
C LEU A 65 -7.63 5.53 -1.41
N LYS A 66 -7.73 6.84 -1.62
CA LYS A 66 -8.10 7.45 -2.91
C LYS A 66 -6.86 7.62 -3.78
N SER A 67 -7.07 7.80 -5.09
CA SER A 67 -6.02 8.24 -6.02
C SER A 67 -5.22 9.41 -5.46
N GLY A 68 -3.89 9.31 -5.48
CA GLY A 68 -2.99 10.34 -4.99
C GLY A 68 -1.70 9.81 -4.34
N ASP A 69 -0.83 10.76 -4.00
CA ASP A 69 0.46 10.53 -3.36
C ASP A 69 0.37 10.57 -1.83
N TYR A 70 0.80 9.49 -1.19
CA TYR A 70 0.91 9.37 0.26
C TYR A 70 2.39 9.18 0.62
N ARG A 71 2.99 10.22 1.19
CA ARG A 71 4.44 10.28 1.43
C ARG A 71 4.86 9.63 2.75
N ARG A 72 3.90 9.36 3.63
CA ARG A 72 4.10 8.69 4.91
C ARG A 72 2.84 7.93 5.33
N TYR A 73 3.00 6.92 6.20
CA TYR A 73 1.88 6.10 6.69
C TYR A 73 0.77 6.88 7.41
N ARG A 74 1.09 8.06 7.94
CA ARG A 74 0.09 8.95 8.55
C ARG A 74 -0.86 9.59 7.54
N ASP A 75 -0.47 9.66 6.26
CA ASP A 75 -1.28 10.31 5.23
C ASP A 75 -2.53 9.47 4.89
N TRP A 76 -2.51 8.15 5.12
CA TRP A 76 -3.70 7.28 5.09
C TRP A 76 -4.25 6.97 6.50
N CYS A 77 -3.94 7.84 7.47
CA CYS A 77 -4.44 7.77 8.85
C CYS A 77 -4.02 6.51 9.64
N ALA A 78 -2.92 5.84 9.26
CA ALA A 78 -2.39 4.72 10.06
C ALA A 78 -1.55 5.21 11.25
N THR A 79 -1.56 4.40 12.31
CA THR A 79 -0.74 4.65 13.52
C THR A 79 0.69 4.13 13.38
N CYS A 80 0.93 3.20 12.46
CA CYS A 80 2.25 2.64 12.13
C CYS A 80 2.32 2.27 10.65
N ALA A 81 3.51 1.93 10.15
CA ALA A 81 3.75 1.56 8.75
C ALA A 81 3.35 0.11 8.40
N ILE A 82 2.72 -0.64 9.32
CA ILE A 82 2.41 -2.06 9.10
C ILE A 82 1.21 -2.19 8.15
N VAL A 83 1.41 -2.92 7.06
CA VAL A 83 0.36 -3.36 6.13
C VAL A 83 0.51 -4.86 5.93
N GLY A 84 -0.52 -5.62 6.29
CA GLY A 84 -0.56 -7.07 6.19
C GLY A 84 -1.21 -7.57 4.90
N SER A 85 -2.17 -6.82 4.35
CA SER A 85 -2.81 -7.12 3.07
C SER A 85 -3.43 -5.86 2.46
N PHE A 86 -3.76 -5.89 1.17
CA PHE A 86 -4.48 -4.82 0.50
C PHE A 86 -5.33 -5.34 -0.65
N ARG A 87 -6.43 -4.66 -0.96
CA ARG A 87 -7.31 -5.02 -2.08
C ARG A 87 -7.87 -3.80 -2.79
N ARG A 88 -8.24 -3.98 -4.05
CA ARG A 88 -8.95 -2.98 -4.85
C ARG A 88 -10.39 -2.87 -4.38
N VAL A 89 -10.93 -1.66 -4.49
CA VAL A 89 -12.37 -1.47 -4.39
C VAL A 89 -12.93 -1.47 -5.81
N THR A 90 -13.65 -2.54 -6.14
CA THR A 90 -14.42 -2.66 -7.38
C THR A 90 -15.88 -2.34 -7.08
N ASP A 91 -16.48 -1.46 -7.87
CA ASP A 91 -17.94 -1.34 -7.94
C ASP A 91 -18.49 -2.62 -8.60
N TYR A 92 -19.61 -3.16 -8.11
CA TYR A 92 -20.22 -4.40 -8.61
C TYR A 92 -21.19 -4.14 -9.75
#